data_AF-A0A843TZM5-F1
#
_entry.id   AF-A0A843TZM5-F1
#
_cell.length_a   1.000
_cell.length_b   1.000
_cell.length_c   1.000
_cell.angle_alpha   90.00
_cell.angle_beta   90.00
_cell.angle_gamma   90.00
#
_symmetry.space_group_name_H-M   'P 1'
#
loop_
_entity.id
_entity.type
_entity.pdbx_description
1 polymer ?
#
loop_
_entity_poly.entity_id
_entity_poly.type
_entity_poly.pdbx_seq_one_letter_code
_entity_poly.pdbx_strand_id
1 'polypeptide(L)'
;MQGLVQAMQTQAHTQAALQTQLEAQAQVTAQKHGGPSIMERFKRERADVWWASLLHTRFEDGAIEVAWDEFVRLFRAKFIPEYIQDRME
;
A
#
# COMPACT_ATOMS: atom_id res chain seq x y z
N MET A 1 44.46 -29.32 -3.12
CA MET A 1 43.59 -28.41 -3.90
C MET A 1 42.12 -28.87 -3.99
N GLN A 2 41.75 -30.12 -3.65
CA GLN A 2 40.34 -30.59 -3.72
C GLN A 2 39.38 -29.90 -2.73
N GLY A 3 39.84 -29.50 -1.53
CA GLY A 3 38.96 -28.87 -0.53
C GLY A 3 38.42 -27.48 -0.91
N LEU A 4 39.15 -26.72 -1.74
CA LEU A 4 38.72 -25.40 -2.20
C LEU A 4 37.55 -25.48 -3.20
N VAL A 5 37.59 -26.49 -4.09
CA VAL A 5 36.51 -26.76 -5.04
C VAL A 5 35.24 -27.19 -4.31
N GLN A 6 35.39 -28.05 -3.29
CA GLN A 6 34.28 -28.49 -2.44
C GLN A 6 33.66 -27.33 -1.66
N ALA A 7 34.47 -26.44 -1.10
CA ALA A 7 33.99 -25.26 -0.38
C ALA A 7 33.20 -24.30 -1.28
N MET A 8 33.72 -24.01 -2.49
CA MET A 8 32.99 -23.22 -3.49
C MET A 8 31.67 -23.88 -3.90
N GLN A 9 31.68 -25.20 -4.07
CA GLN A 9 30.49 -25.93 -4.46
C GLN A 9 29.43 -25.88 -3.35
N THR A 10 29.82 -26.04 -2.09
CA THR A 10 28.93 -25.86 -0.93
C THR A 10 28.40 -24.42 -0.85
N GLN A 11 29.24 -23.43 -1.11
CA GLN A 11 28.84 -22.03 -1.11
C GLN A 11 27.80 -21.73 -2.21
N ALA A 12 27.99 -22.27 -3.42
CA ALA A 12 27.06 -22.09 -4.53
C ALA A 12 25.68 -22.70 -4.25
N HIS A 13 25.64 -23.92 -3.69
CA HIS A 13 24.39 -24.56 -3.30
C HIS A 13 23.66 -23.78 -2.19
N THR A 14 24.42 -23.25 -1.22
CA THR A 14 23.84 -22.46 -0.12
C THR A 14 23.22 -21.17 -0.64
N GLN A 15 23.87 -20.48 -1.59
CA GLN A 15 23.30 -19.28 -2.21
C GLN A 15 22.04 -19.59 -3.02
N ALA A 16 22.04 -20.66 -3.81
CA ALA A 16 20.88 -21.08 -4.60
C ALA A 16 19.67 -21.41 -3.70
N ALA A 17 19.90 -22.08 -2.57
CA ALA A 17 18.84 -22.40 -1.61
C ALA A 17 18.24 -21.13 -0.97
N LEU A 18 19.09 -20.18 -0.58
CA LEU A 18 18.64 -18.90 -0.02
C LEU A 18 17.83 -18.08 -1.03
N GLN A 19 18.28 -18.02 -2.28
CA GLN A 19 17.56 -17.32 -3.35
C GLN A 19 16.19 -17.95 -3.60
N THR A 20 16.14 -19.28 -3.71
CA THR A 20 14.89 -20.02 -3.90
C THR A 20 13.91 -19.78 -2.74
N GLN A 21 14.42 -19.72 -1.50
CA GLN A 21 13.60 -19.45 -0.32
C GLN A 21 13.04 -18.02 -0.32
N LEU A 22 13.83 -17.02 -0.74
CA LEU A 22 13.37 -15.64 -0.86
C LEU A 22 12.29 -15.49 -1.95
N GLU A 23 12.46 -16.16 -3.10
CA GLU A 23 11.47 -16.16 -4.18
C GLU A 23 10.18 -16.85 -3.74
N ALA A 24 10.27 -18.00 -3.07
CA ALA A 24 9.12 -18.70 -2.51
C ALA A 24 8.41 -17.85 -1.44
N GLN A 25 9.16 -17.14 -0.59
CA GLN A 25 8.58 -16.21 0.36
C GLN A 25 7.86 -15.06 -0.35
N ALA A 26 8.48 -14.39 -1.33
CA ALA A 26 7.86 -13.30 -2.07
C ALA A 26 6.54 -13.72 -2.77
N GLN A 27 6.51 -14.93 -3.33
CA GLN A 27 5.29 -15.49 -3.94
C GLN A 27 4.21 -15.78 -2.89
N VAL A 28 4.58 -16.31 -1.72
CA VAL A 28 3.64 -16.53 -0.61
C VAL A 28 3.12 -15.21 -0.05
N THR A 29 3.94 -14.16 0.05
CA THR A 29 3.50 -12.83 0.49
C THR A 29 2.53 -12.20 -0.51
N ALA A 30 2.80 -12.35 -1.82
CA ALA A 30 1.95 -11.85 -2.89
C ALA A 30 0.61 -12.61 -3.01
N GLN A 31 0.58 -13.91 -2.71
CA GLN A 31 -0.66 -14.70 -2.66
C GLN A 31 -1.46 -14.48 -1.36
N LYS A 32 -0.80 -14.34 -0.21
CA LYS A 32 -1.47 -14.04 1.07
C LYS A 32 -2.10 -12.65 1.11
N HIS A 33 -1.48 -11.68 0.45
CA HIS A 33 -2.01 -10.35 0.26
C HIS A 33 -2.36 -10.17 -1.22
N GLY A 34 -3.20 -11.07 -1.76
CA GLY A 34 -3.66 -11.03 -3.15
C GLY A 34 -3.78 -9.58 -3.60
N GLY A 35 -2.90 -9.18 -4.52
CA GLY A 35 -2.61 -7.76 -4.78
C GLY A 35 -3.91 -6.96 -4.90
N PRO A 36 -3.91 -5.67 -4.50
CA PRO A 36 -5.14 -4.91 -4.27
C PRO A 36 -6.08 -5.14 -5.44
N SER A 37 -7.28 -5.65 -5.17
CA SER A 37 -8.26 -5.93 -6.20
C SER A 37 -8.45 -4.70 -7.08
N ILE A 38 -8.85 -4.90 -8.35
CA ILE A 38 -9.11 -3.77 -9.26
C ILE A 38 -10.04 -2.74 -8.60
N MET A 39 -11.01 -3.21 -7.82
CA MET A 39 -11.92 -2.37 -7.03
C MET A 39 -11.21 -1.56 -5.95
N GLU A 40 -10.27 -2.14 -5.21
CA GLU A 40 -9.49 -1.42 -4.20
C GLU A 40 -8.56 -0.37 -4.82
N ARG A 41 -7.96 -0.70 -5.97
CA ARG A 41 -7.16 0.28 -6.73
C ARG A 41 -8.02 1.45 -7.20
N PHE A 42 -9.18 1.16 -7.78
CA PHE A 42 -10.11 2.20 -8.23
C PHE A 42 -10.62 3.08 -7.09
N LYS A 43 -10.94 2.50 -5.93
CA LYS A 43 -11.36 3.27 -4.74
C LYS A 43 -10.24 4.20 -4.26
N ARG A 44 -8.99 3.71 -4.24
CA ARG A 44 -7.81 4.48 -3.87
C ARG A 44 -7.57 5.65 -4.84
N GLU A 45 -7.49 5.36 -6.13
CA GLU A 45 -7.30 6.38 -7.17
C GLU A 45 -8.35 7.48 -7.10
N ARG A 46 -9.63 7.10 -6.90
CA ARG A 46 -10.71 8.06 -6.75
C ARG A 46 -10.58 8.92 -5.49
N ALA A 47 -10.11 8.35 -4.38
CA ALA A 47 -9.87 9.10 -3.15
C ALA A 47 -8.69 10.08 -3.33
N ASP A 48 -7.61 9.63 -3.95
CA ASP A 48 -6.40 10.43 -4.20
C ASP A 48 -6.71 11.62 -5.11
N VAL A 49 -7.42 11.40 -6.23
CA VAL A 49 -7.82 12.46 -7.16
C VAL A 49 -8.74 13.48 -6.49
N TRP A 50 -9.70 13.03 -5.69
CA TRP A 50 -10.58 13.92 -4.94
C TRP A 50 -9.79 14.79 -3.96
N TRP A 51 -8.89 14.19 -3.18
CA TRP A 51 -8.13 14.91 -2.17
C TRP A 51 -7.19 15.94 -2.79
N ALA A 52 -6.44 15.56 -3.84
CA ALA A 52 -5.57 16.47 -4.57
C ALA A 52 -6.35 17.67 -5.15
N SER A 53 -7.53 17.41 -5.72
CA SER A 53 -8.40 18.46 -6.26
C SER A 53 -8.91 19.39 -5.17
N LEU A 54 -9.28 18.85 -4.01
CA LEU A 54 -9.77 19.61 -2.87
C LEU A 54 -8.67 20.52 -2.29
N LEU A 55 -7.45 19.99 -2.14
CA LEU A 55 -6.28 20.75 -1.71
C LEU A 55 -5.99 21.91 -2.66
N HIS A 56 -6.07 21.68 -3.97
CA HIS A 56 -5.78 22.73 -4.95
C HIS A 56 -6.86 23.81 -5.05
N THR A 57 -8.13 23.46 -4.82
CA THR A 57 -9.27 24.37 -5.06
C THR A 57 -9.73 25.11 -3.82
N ARG A 58 -9.67 24.48 -2.65
CA ARG A 58 -10.26 24.99 -1.40
C ARG A 58 -9.23 25.59 -0.46
N PHE A 59 -7.98 25.15 -0.57
CA PHE A 59 -6.90 25.60 0.28
C PHE A 59 -5.86 26.32 -0.59
N GLU A 60 -5.80 27.65 -0.52
CA GLU A 60 -4.79 28.44 -1.26
C GLU A 60 -3.37 27.89 -0.98
N ASP A 61 -2.53 27.87 -2.02
CA ASP A 61 -1.15 27.33 -2.00
C ASP A 61 -0.98 25.86 -1.60
N GLY A 62 -2.04 25.04 -1.70
CA GLY A 62 -1.94 23.60 -1.48
C GLY A 62 -1.62 23.29 -0.02
N ALA A 63 -2.50 23.74 0.89
CA ALA A 63 -2.33 23.65 2.34
C ALA A 63 -1.62 22.36 2.79
N ILE A 64 -0.47 22.56 3.41
CA ILE A 64 0.41 21.51 3.93
C ILE A 64 -0.14 20.98 5.27
N GLU A 65 -1.04 21.73 5.91
CA GLU A 65 -1.60 21.42 7.22
C GLU A 65 -3.13 21.60 7.21
N VAL A 66 -3.86 20.48 7.19
CA VAL A 66 -5.31 20.44 7.35
C VAL A 66 -5.59 19.86 8.73
N ALA A 67 -6.34 20.59 9.56
CA ALA A 67 -6.75 20.12 10.87
C ALA A 67 -7.55 18.81 10.74
N TRP A 68 -7.30 17.86 11.65
CA TRP A 68 -7.86 16.51 11.55
C TRP A 68 -9.39 16.49 11.55
N ASP A 69 -10.01 17.34 12.37
CA ASP A 69 -11.44 17.55 12.44
C ASP A 69 -12.03 18.06 11.11
N GLU A 70 -11.36 19.01 10.46
CA GLU A 70 -11.78 19.52 9.15
C GLU A 70 -11.64 18.44 8.06
N PHE A 71 -10.56 17.65 8.09
CA PHE A 71 -10.41 16.49 7.20
C PHE A 71 -11.55 15.48 7.39
N VAL A 72 -11.83 15.06 8.63
CA VAL A 72 -12.88 14.07 8.92
C VAL A 72 -14.24 14.59 8.45
N ARG A 73 -14.53 15.88 8.66
CA ARG A 73 -15.77 16.51 8.19
C ARG A 73 -15.92 16.45 6.67
N LEU A 74 -14.88 16.82 5.94
CA LEU A 74 -14.86 16.82 4.46
C LEU A 74 -14.92 15.39 3.89
N PHE A 75 -14.22 14.44 4.53
CA PHE A 75 -14.22 13.03 4.14
C PHE A 75 -15.61 12.40 4.34
N ARG A 76 -16.23 12.61 5.51
CA ARG A 76 -17.59 12.11 5.81
C ARG A 76 -18.59 12.61 4.78
N ALA A 77 -18.61 13.92 4.53
CA ALA A 77 -19.50 14.53 3.54
C ALA A 77 -19.32 13.97 2.13
N LYS A 78 -18.10 13.55 1.74
CA LYS A 78 -17.82 13.04 0.39
C LYS A 78 -18.11 11.55 0.22
N PHE A 79 -17.75 10.73 1.21
CA PHE A 79 -17.72 9.27 1.05
C PHE A 79 -18.78 8.54 1.87
N ILE A 80 -19.37 9.20 2.86
CA ILE A 80 -20.38 8.59 3.73
C ILE A 80 -21.74 9.22 3.44
N PRO A 81 -22.74 8.45 2.97
CA PRO A 81 -24.10 8.94 2.83
C PRO A 81 -24.68 9.48 4.15
N GLU A 82 -25.50 10.53 4.10
CA GLU A 82 -26.09 11.20 5.28
C GLU A 82 -26.80 10.20 6.22
N TYR A 83 -27.58 9.26 5.67
CA TYR A 83 -28.28 8.25 6.46
C TYR A 83 -27.37 7.30 7.27
N ILE A 84 -26.08 7.21 6.93
CA ILE A 84 -25.07 6.47 7.70
C ILE A 84 -24.41 7.38 8.74
N GLN A 85 -24.23 8.66 8.43
CA GLN A 85 -23.66 9.65 9.34
C GLN A 85 -24.56 9.82 10.58
N ASP A 86 -25.88 9.87 10.39
CA ASP A 86 -26.87 9.98 11.47
C ASP A 86 -26.83 8.81 12.48
N ARG A 87 -26.17 7.70 12.12
CA ARG A 87 -26.03 6.50 12.97
C ARG A 87 -24.66 6.41 13.66
N MET A 88 -23.76 7.36 13.41
CA MET A 88 -22.41 7.39 13.96
C MET A 88 -22.25 8.34 15.16
N GLU A 89 -23.25 9.17 15.45
CA GLU A 89 -23.40 9.95 16.69
C GLU A 89 -24.08 9.13 17.79
#